data_AF-W1YB13-F1
#
_entry.id   AF-W1YB13-F1
#
_cell.length_a   1.000
_cell.length_b   1.000
_cell.length_c   1.000
_cell.angle_alpha   90.00
_cell.angle_beta   90.00
_cell.angle_gamma   90.00
#
_symmetry.space_group_name_H-M   'P 1'
#
loop_
_entity.id
_entity.type
_entity.pdbx_description
1 polymer ?
#
loop_
_entity_poly.entity_id
_entity_poly.type
_entity_poly.pdbx_seq_one_letter_code
_entity_poly.pdbx_strand_id
1 'polypeptide(L)' 'MNFHHLAYWQDKALSLAIETRLFINGEYSAAAENETFETVDPVTQAPLANIARGKSADIDRAVSAARSVFERG' A
#
# COMPACT_ATOMS: atom_id res chain seq x y z
N MET A 1 27.83 -5.62 15.29
CA MET A 1 26.83 -5.76 14.20
C MET A 1 25.83 -6.81 14.64
N ASN A 2 24.53 -6.55 14.53
CA ASN A 2 23.49 -7.52 14.88
C ASN A 2 23.09 -8.24 13.60
N PHE A 3 23.35 -9.54 13.51
CA PHE A 3 23.00 -10.34 12.34
C PHE A 3 21.67 -11.04 12.59
N HIS A 4 20.67 -10.73 11.76
CA HIS A 4 19.39 -11.41 11.79
C HIS A 4 19.46 -12.70 10.95
N HIS A 5 18.93 -13.79 11.51
CA HIS A 5 18.87 -15.11 10.89
C HIS A 5 17.48 -15.39 10.33
N LEU A 6 17.32 -16.47 9.58
CA LEU A 6 16.07 -16.81 8.86
C LEU A 6 14.81 -16.70 9.72
N ALA A 7 14.83 -17.30 10.93
CA ALA A 7 13.68 -17.33 11.83
C ALA A 7 13.19 -15.92 12.24
N TYR A 8 14.12 -14.98 12.43
CA TYR A 8 13.77 -13.58 12.74
C TYR A 8 12.93 -12.95 11.61
N TRP A 9 13.32 -13.17 10.35
CA TRP A 9 12.60 -12.59 9.22
C TRP A 9 11.26 -13.28 8.95
N GLN A 10 11.17 -14.59 9.21
CA GLN A 10 9.91 -15.33 9.13
C GLN A 10 8.90 -14.83 10.17
N ASP A 11 9.33 -14.64 11.43
CA ASP A 11 8.50 -14.08 12.49
C ASP A 11 7.99 -12.67 12.11
N LYS A 12 8.90 -11.81 11.63
CA LYS A 12 8.52 -10.47 11.16
C LYS A 12 7.52 -10.50 10.01
N ALA A 13 7.68 -11.39 9.05
CA ALA A 13 6.74 -11.52 7.93
C ALA A 13 5.34 -11.93 8.41
N LEU A 14 5.24 -12.81 9.41
CA LEU A 14 3.96 -13.25 9.98
C LEU A 14 3.30 -12.20 10.86
N SER A 15 4.08 -11.36 11.55
CA SER A 15 3.55 -10.38 12.51
C SER A 15 3.29 -8.99 11.90
N LEU A 16 3.64 -8.76 10.64
CA LEU A 16 3.58 -7.42 10.04
C LEU A 16 2.15 -7.06 9.62
N ALA A 17 1.65 -5.94 10.12
CA ALA A 17 0.45 -5.31 9.58
C ALA A 17 0.83 -4.50 8.32
N ILE A 18 0.54 -5.06 7.14
CA ILE A 18 0.78 -4.38 5.87
C ILE A 18 -0.35 -3.39 5.62
N GLU A 19 -0.02 -2.10 5.45
CA GLU A 19 -1.00 -1.09 5.02
C GLU A 19 -1.31 -1.27 3.53
N THR A 20 -2.60 -1.34 3.20
CA THR A 20 -3.07 -1.75 1.87
C THR A 20 -3.85 -0.67 1.13
N ARG A 21 -4.12 0.46 1.80
CA ARG A 21 -4.90 1.58 1.24
C ARG A 21 -4.05 2.49 0.36
N LEU A 22 -4.73 3.30 -0.46
CA LEU A 22 -4.10 4.37 -1.23
C LEU A 22 -3.66 5.48 -0.28
N PHE A 23 -2.47 6.04 -0.50
CA PHE A 23 -2.01 7.22 0.23
C PHE A 23 -2.13 8.46 -0.65
N ILE A 24 -3.13 9.30 -0.38
CA ILE A 24 -3.46 10.47 -1.19
C ILE A 24 -3.67 11.66 -0.26
N ASN A 25 -3.06 12.81 -0.59
CA ASN A 25 -3.18 14.05 0.18
C ASN A 25 -2.82 13.92 1.67
N GLY A 26 -1.82 13.10 2.00
CA GLY A 26 -1.35 12.92 3.37
C GLY A 26 -2.11 11.87 4.19
N GLU A 27 -3.10 11.19 3.59
CA GLU A 27 -3.97 10.25 4.31
C GLU A 27 -4.12 8.91 3.58
N TYR A 28 -4.30 7.85 4.35
CA TYR A 28 -4.67 6.53 3.82
C TYR A 28 -6.17 6.44 3.59
N SER A 29 -6.57 6.11 2.36
CA SER A 29 -7.97 6.01 1.95
C SER A 29 -8.20 4.79 1.05
N ALA A 30 -9.42 4.27 1.06
CA ALA A 30 -9.81 3.24 0.11
C ALA A 30 -9.77 3.79 -1.34
N ALA A 31 -9.70 2.88 -2.32
CA ALA A 31 -9.97 3.24 -3.71
C ALA A 31 -11.39 3.81 -3.83
N ALA A 32 -11.62 4.73 -4.77
CA ALA A 32 -12.91 5.40 -4.92
C ALA A 32 -14.07 4.42 -5.14
N GLU A 33 -13.80 3.30 -5.81
CA GLU A 33 -14.77 2.22 -6.05
C GLU A 33 -14.74 1.11 -4.99
N ASN A 34 -13.94 1.26 -3.93
CA ASN A 34 -13.67 0.25 -2.90
C ASN A 34 -13.17 -1.11 -3.44
N GLU A 35 -12.65 -1.14 -4.67
CA GLU A 35 -12.06 -2.35 -5.26
C GLU A 35 -10.67 -2.60 -4.67
N THR A 36 -10.33 -3.87 -4.49
CA THR A 36 -8.99 -4.34 -4.14
C THR A 36 -8.56 -5.46 -5.09
N PHE A 37 -7.25 -5.71 -5.17
CA PHE A 37 -6.72 -6.89 -5.83
C PHE A 37 -5.75 -7.63 -4.89
N GLU A 38 -5.75 -8.95 -4.99
CA GLU A 38 -4.86 -9.81 -4.22
C GLU A 38 -3.43 -9.71 -4.76
N THR A 39 -2.49 -9.50 -3.85
CA THR A 39 -1.05 -9.66 -4.09
C THR A 39 -0.61 -11.00 -3.54
N VAL A 40 0.31 -11.65 -4.24
CA VAL A 40 0.77 -13.01 -3.91
C VAL A 40 2.23 -12.93 -3.51
N ASP A 41 2.59 -13.65 -2.45
CA ASP A 41 4.00 -13.81 -2.06
C ASP A 41 4.69 -14.73 -3.08
N PRO A 42 5.75 -14.29 -3.78
CA PRO A 42 6.44 -15.11 -4.76
C PRO A 42 7.15 -16.34 -4.14
N VAL A 43 7.50 -16.30 -2.85
CA VAL A 43 8.20 -17.38 -2.14
C VAL A 43 7.24 -18.53 -1.83
N THR A 44 6.07 -18.21 -1.30
CA THR A 44 5.09 -19.21 -0.84
C THR A 44 3.95 -19.45 -1.82
N GLN A 45 3.76 -18.57 -2.81
CA GLN A 45 2.62 -18.52 -3.72
C GLN A 45 1.27 -18.33 -3.01
N ALA A 46 1.29 -17.93 -1.73
CA ALA A 46 0.09 -17.67 -0.94
C ALA A 46 -0.36 -16.20 -1.06
N PRO A 47 -1.65 -15.89 -0.83
CA PRO A 47 -2.13 -14.51 -0.70
C PRO A 47 -1.36 -13.74 0.38
N LEU A 48 -0.79 -12.60 0.00
CA LEU A 48 -0.05 -11.71 0.89
C LEU A 48 -0.95 -10.62 1.46
N ALA A 49 -1.64 -9.88 0.59
CA ALA A 49 -2.53 -8.79 0.99
C ALA A 49 -3.49 -8.38 -0.14
N ASN A 50 -4.66 -7.85 0.23
CA ASN A 50 -5.59 -7.21 -0.69
C ASN A 50 -5.31 -5.70 -0.76
N ILE A 51 -4.67 -5.25 -1.84
CA ILE A 51 -4.26 -3.86 -2.05
C ILE A 51 -5.37 -3.09 -2.76
N ALA A 52 -5.62 -1.85 -2.33
CA ALA A 52 -6.59 -0.97 -2.96
C ALA A 52 -6.28 -0.77 -4.45
N ARG A 53 -7.29 -0.98 -5.30
CA ARG A 53 -7.17 -0.89 -6.76
C ARG A 53 -7.50 0.52 -7.22
N GLY A 54 -6.50 1.39 -7.23
CA GLY A 54 -6.63 2.73 -7.75
C GLY A 54 -7.01 2.76 -9.23
N LYS A 55 -8.00 3.60 -9.59
CA LYS A 55 -8.43 3.83 -10.97
C LYS A 55 -8.32 5.31 -11.34
N SER A 56 -8.87 5.71 -12.49
CA SER A 56 -8.85 7.08 -13.00
C SER A 56 -9.30 8.10 -11.95
N ALA A 57 -10.40 7.85 -11.23
CA ALA A 57 -10.88 8.75 -10.19
C ALA A 57 -9.85 8.95 -9.06
N ASP A 58 -9.12 7.92 -8.67
CA ASP A 58 -8.08 8.01 -7.64
C ASP A 58 -6.85 8.77 -8.16
N ILE A 59 -6.50 8.57 -9.44
CA ILE A 59 -5.43 9.29 -10.12
C ILE A 59 -5.77 10.79 -10.17
N ASP A 60 -6.99 11.14 -10.56
CA ASP A 60 -7.44 12.53 -10.63
C ASP A 60 -7.41 13.19 -9.25
N ARG A 61 -7.85 12.48 -8.19
CA ARG A 61 -7.74 12.96 -6.80
C ARG A 61 -6.28 13.21 -6.40
N ALA A 62 -5.38 12.29 -6.71
CA ALA A 62 -3.96 12.41 -6.38
C ALA A 62 -3.29 13.58 -7.12
N VAL A 63 -3.55 13.71 -8.42
CA VAL A 63 -2.98 14.79 -9.25
C VAL A 63 -3.53 16.15 -8.83
N SER A 64 -4.84 16.25 -8.58
CA SER A 64 -5.46 17.50 -8.09
C SER A 64 -4.89 17.92 -6.75
N ALA A 65 -4.74 17.00 -5.79
CA ALA A 65 -4.14 17.28 -4.49
C ALA A 65 -2.68 17.77 -4.65
N ALA A 66 -1.88 17.08 -5.45
CA ALA A 66 -0.49 17.47 -5.70
C ALA A 66 -0.38 18.86 -6.36
N ARG A 67 -1.24 19.16 -7.35
CA ARG A 67 -1.30 20.47 -8.01
C ARG A 67 -1.64 21.58 -7.02
N SER A 68 -2.67 21.35 -6.20
CA SER A 68 -3.14 22.32 -5.22
C SER A 68 -2.06 22.67 -4.18
N VAL A 69 -1.24 21.70 -3.77
CA VAL A 69 -0.10 21.96 -2.88
C VAL A 69 0.98 22.76 -3.60
N PHE A 70 1.30 22.40 -4.85
CA PHE A 70 2.31 23.10 -5.64
C PHE A 70 1.96 24.58 -5.88
N GLU A 71 0.70 24.90 -6.15
CA GLU A 71 0.25 26.29 -6.39
C GLU A 71 0.21 27.17 -5.14
N ARG A 72 0.22 26.57 -3.94
CA ARG A 72 0.25 27.32 -2.67
C ARG A 72 1.66 27.58 -2.14
N GLY A 73 2.70 27.10 -2.83
CA GLY A 73 4.12 27.31 -2.50
C GLY A 73 4.77 28.32 -3.43
#